data_AF-A0A7S0GDC1-F1
#
_entry.id   AF-A0A7S0GDC1-F1
#
_cell.length_a   1.000
_cell.length_b   1.000
_cell.length_c   1.000
_cell.angle_alpha   90.00
_cell.angle_beta   90.00
_cell.angle_gamma   90.00
#
_symmetry.space_group_name_H-M   'P 1'
#
loop_
_entity.id
_entity.type
_entity.pdbx_description
1 polymer ?
#
loop_
_entity_poly.entity_id
_entity_poly.type
_entity_poly.pdbx_seq_one_letter_code
_entity_poly.pdbx_strand_id
1 'polypeptide(L)'
;SNNNRPTPTNLYANEDCEDGHEILTRQMTDGDCRFGDLEFMITPHSLRAYNPFDDIACRRQHIDMPNGFPEKFYLQFIDVHLRSEHMIDGRRFDGEMMMYHLGVGDSSHAMAATSILLDGSGTRDDPQIQVFIDKWQEEVDRVSNRCETRRIMKENDELDEGKIYKRSASSYKNHNNAKDLASILKANDRGLRGALENNRDAYQRSTMTNATSSTDTRIPRNKMFPYQLWPTIYYYRYSGSIPFPPCSKAVHWRVFDEPRVVSKRQIKWLGRLLGSYVNETNCENESNVSKKTGEAFRPLQKSTVGSSNFVNQVAHCQPIDFSLKVHPPDEA
;
A
#
# COMPACT_ATOMS: atom_id res chain seq x y z
N SER A 1 20.89 21.47 6.62
CA SER A 1 21.98 20.51 6.86
C SER A 1 21.54 19.15 6.35
N ASN A 2 22.23 18.58 5.36
CA ASN A 2 21.99 17.22 4.86
C ASN A 2 22.53 16.20 5.86
N ASN A 3 21.87 16.10 7.02
CA ASN A 3 22.09 14.97 7.91
C ASN A 3 21.43 13.76 7.25
N ASN A 4 22.27 12.92 6.63
CA ASN A 4 21.86 11.64 6.08
C ASN A 4 21.24 10.81 7.21
N ARG A 5 19.91 10.80 7.31
CA ARG A 5 19.13 10.01 8.29
C ARG A 5 18.50 8.87 7.52
N PRO A 6 19.20 7.74 7.38
CA PRO A 6 18.86 6.83 6.32
C PRO A 6 17.75 5.87 6.77
N THR A 7 16.79 5.64 5.88
CA THR A 7 15.66 4.72 6.04
C THR A 7 15.84 3.52 5.11
N PRO A 8 15.53 2.27 5.54
CA PRO A 8 14.95 1.92 6.83
C PRO A 8 16.01 1.72 7.91
N THR A 9 15.54 1.68 9.15
CA THR A 9 16.37 1.46 10.33
C THR A 9 15.80 0.36 11.23
N ASN A 10 16.63 -0.09 12.16
CA ASN A 10 16.18 -0.95 13.25
C ASN A 10 15.81 -0.05 14.43
N LEU A 11 14.55 -0.12 14.84
CA LEU A 11 13.95 0.75 15.83
C LEU A 11 14.31 0.22 17.21
N TYR A 12 15.17 0.97 17.89
CA TYR A 12 15.51 0.82 19.30
C TYR A 12 15.21 2.15 19.97
N ALA A 13 14.28 2.17 20.92
CA ALA A 13 13.97 3.39 21.65
C ALA A 13 15.21 3.89 22.42
N ASN A 14 15.59 5.14 22.19
CA ASN A 14 16.73 5.78 22.84
C ASN A 14 16.43 7.23 23.26
N GLU A 15 15.19 7.68 23.09
CA GLU A 15 14.68 8.99 23.50
C GLU A 15 13.27 8.84 24.08
N ASP A 16 12.90 9.80 24.92
CA ASP A 16 11.54 9.92 25.45
C ASP A 16 10.57 10.42 24.37
N CYS A 17 9.31 9.99 24.44
CA CYS A 17 8.28 10.51 23.56
C CYS A 17 7.72 11.82 24.09
N GLU A 18 7.82 12.88 23.29
CA GLU A 18 7.27 14.21 23.60
C GLU A 18 6.00 14.52 22.77
N ASP A 19 5.37 13.51 22.16
CA ASP A 19 4.18 13.70 21.32
C ASP A 19 2.96 13.99 22.22
N GLY A 20 2.37 15.18 22.06
CA GLY A 20 1.30 15.66 22.92
C GLY A 20 -0.08 15.02 22.71
N HIS A 21 -0.24 14.17 21.68
CA HIS A 21 -1.46 13.41 21.38
C HIS A 21 -1.17 12.24 20.41
N GLU A 22 -2.10 11.29 20.28
CA GLU A 22 -2.06 10.23 19.26
C GLU A 22 -2.14 10.80 17.83
N ILE A 23 -1.84 10.01 16.80
CA ILE A 23 -2.11 10.45 15.42
C ILE A 23 -3.63 10.51 15.22
N LEU A 24 -4.15 11.70 14.97
CA LEU A 24 -5.59 11.92 14.89
C LEU A 24 -6.08 11.81 13.45
N THR A 25 -7.28 11.25 13.31
CA THR A 25 -8.04 11.19 12.06
C THR A 25 -9.45 11.66 12.36
N ARG A 26 -10.08 12.38 11.43
CA ARG A 26 -11.49 12.76 11.57
C ARG A 26 -12.43 11.67 11.07
N GLN A 27 -13.72 11.82 11.34
CA GLN A 27 -14.75 10.95 10.76
C GLN A 27 -14.91 11.14 9.25
N MET A 28 -15.25 10.07 8.55
CA MET A 28 -15.58 10.11 7.13
C MET A 28 -16.91 10.81 6.87
N THR A 29 -16.97 11.52 5.74
CA THR A 29 -18.16 12.15 5.17
C THR A 29 -18.35 11.70 3.73
N ASP A 30 -19.51 11.99 3.13
CA ASP A 30 -19.80 11.57 1.74
C ASP A 30 -18.90 12.22 0.69
N GLY A 31 -18.26 13.36 1.02
CA GLY A 31 -17.32 14.03 0.13
C GLY A 31 -15.89 13.46 0.18
N ASP A 32 -15.62 12.43 0.97
CA ASP A 32 -14.28 11.88 1.16
C ASP A 32 -14.00 10.69 0.26
N CYS A 33 -12.74 10.57 -0.19
CA CYS A 33 -12.32 9.44 -0.99
C CYS A 33 -12.46 8.13 -0.20
N ARG A 34 -12.97 7.11 -0.88
CA ARG A 34 -13.22 5.76 -0.37
C ARG A 34 -12.26 4.79 -1.05
N PHE A 35 -12.29 3.54 -0.60
CA PHE A 35 -11.45 2.48 -1.17
C PHE A 35 -11.59 2.33 -2.68
N GLY A 36 -12.80 2.51 -3.23
CA GLY A 36 -13.06 2.41 -4.66
C GLY A 36 -12.50 3.57 -5.50
N ASP A 37 -12.09 4.66 -4.85
CA ASP A 37 -11.52 5.84 -5.53
C ASP A 37 -9.99 5.75 -5.64
N LEU A 38 -9.37 4.71 -5.06
CA LEU A 38 -7.94 4.48 -5.17
C LEU A 38 -7.58 3.84 -6.52
N GLU A 39 -6.47 4.30 -7.09
CA GLU A 39 -5.85 3.68 -8.28
C GLU A 39 -4.78 2.69 -7.82
N PHE A 40 -4.84 1.45 -8.31
CA PHE A 40 -3.90 0.40 -7.94
C PHE A 40 -2.85 0.21 -9.03
N MET A 41 -1.61 -0.04 -8.63
CA MET A 41 -0.54 -0.42 -9.54
C MET A 41 0.40 -1.43 -8.90
N ILE A 42 1.06 -2.22 -9.74
CA ILE A 42 2.23 -3.00 -9.36
C ILE A 42 3.46 -2.22 -9.84
N THR A 43 4.42 -1.99 -8.97
CA THR A 43 5.72 -1.42 -9.33
C THR A 43 6.77 -2.53 -9.38
N PRO A 44 7.99 -2.27 -9.90
CA PRO A 44 9.07 -3.26 -9.82
C PRO A 44 9.40 -3.70 -8.38
N HIS A 45 9.04 -2.93 -7.36
CA HIS A 45 9.48 -3.14 -5.96
C HIS A 45 8.35 -3.22 -4.92
N SER A 46 7.14 -2.78 -5.26
CA SER A 46 6.03 -2.61 -4.32
C SER A 46 4.67 -2.85 -4.97
N LEU A 47 3.69 -3.18 -4.15
CA LEU A 47 2.27 -3.07 -4.50
C LEU A 47 1.80 -1.70 -4.04
N ARG A 48 1.29 -0.87 -4.95
CA ARG A 48 0.95 0.52 -4.65
C ARG A 48 -0.51 0.82 -4.89
N ALA A 49 -1.09 1.65 -4.02
CA ALA A 49 -2.40 2.26 -4.22
C ALA A 49 -2.26 3.78 -4.07
N TYR A 50 -2.68 4.55 -5.08
CA TYR A 50 -2.70 6.01 -5.05
C TYR A 50 -4.06 6.54 -4.68
N ASN A 51 -4.07 7.62 -3.92
CA ASN A 51 -5.21 8.52 -3.95
C ASN A 51 -5.25 9.28 -5.28
N PRO A 52 -6.44 9.79 -5.67
CA PRO A 52 -6.55 10.77 -6.75
C PRO A 52 -5.53 11.89 -6.60
N PHE A 53 -5.04 12.42 -7.71
CA PHE A 53 -4.00 13.46 -7.70
C PHE A 53 -4.47 14.78 -7.10
N ASP A 54 -5.78 15.05 -7.15
CA ASP A 54 -6.40 16.24 -6.62
C ASP A 54 -7.68 15.90 -5.84
N ASP A 55 -8.20 16.90 -5.14
CA ASP A 55 -9.40 16.78 -4.31
C ASP A 55 -10.69 17.14 -5.09
N ILE A 56 -10.65 17.16 -6.43
CA ILE A 56 -11.80 17.56 -7.27
C ILE A 56 -12.91 16.51 -7.21
N ALA A 57 -12.54 15.23 -7.33
CA ALA A 57 -13.52 14.14 -7.33
C ALA A 57 -13.99 13.81 -5.91
N CYS A 58 -13.06 13.78 -4.96
CA CYS A 58 -13.31 13.48 -3.56
C CYS A 58 -12.17 14.07 -2.72
N ARG A 59 -12.44 14.38 -1.46
CA ARG A 59 -11.44 14.92 -0.54
C ARG A 59 -10.53 13.79 -0.06
N ARG A 60 -9.23 13.97 -0.22
CA ARG A 60 -8.25 12.97 0.23
C ARG A 60 -8.24 12.85 1.74
N GLN A 61 -7.90 11.65 2.20
CA GLN A 61 -7.84 11.37 3.63
C GLN A 61 -6.58 12.01 4.19
N HIS A 62 -6.65 12.49 5.43
CA HIS A 62 -5.55 13.20 6.07
C HIS A 62 -5.40 12.80 7.53
N ILE A 63 -4.21 13.03 8.04
CA ILE A 63 -3.85 12.85 9.44
C ILE A 63 -3.46 14.19 10.04
N ASP A 64 -3.70 14.30 11.34
CA ASP A 64 -3.11 15.32 12.19
C ASP A 64 -1.97 14.67 12.99
N MET A 65 -0.77 15.23 12.82
CA MET A 65 0.48 14.69 13.32
C MET A 65 0.90 15.42 14.60
N PRO A 66 1.16 14.70 15.70
CA PRO A 66 1.71 15.30 16.91
C PRO A 66 3.15 15.77 16.70
N ASN A 67 3.71 16.43 17.71
CA ASN A 67 5.07 17.03 17.71
C ASN A 67 5.20 18.35 16.94
N GLY A 68 4.22 19.24 17.10
CA GLY A 68 4.33 20.63 16.62
C GLY A 68 4.13 20.80 15.12
N PHE A 69 3.43 19.86 14.46
CA PHE A 69 2.93 20.06 13.10
C PHE A 69 1.50 20.61 13.18
N PRO A 70 1.29 21.92 12.96
CA PRO A 70 -0.05 22.52 13.10
C PRO A 70 -0.99 22.18 11.94
N GLU A 71 -0.48 21.57 10.87
CA GLU A 71 -1.20 21.38 9.62
C GLU A 71 -1.41 19.91 9.27
N LYS A 72 -2.44 19.68 8.45
CA LYS A 72 -2.89 18.36 8.03
C LYS A 72 -1.96 17.75 6.98
N PHE A 73 -1.74 16.45 7.08
CA PHE A 73 -0.96 15.67 6.13
C PHE A 73 -1.88 14.77 5.31
N TYR A 74 -1.94 14.99 3.99
CA TYR A 74 -2.85 14.31 3.09
C TYR A 74 -2.20 13.06 2.48
N LEU A 75 -2.91 11.93 2.56
CA LEU A 75 -2.46 10.65 2.02
C LEU A 75 -2.30 10.74 0.50
N GLN A 76 -1.09 10.47 0.01
CA GLN A 76 -0.78 10.46 -1.41
C GLN A 76 -0.82 9.04 -1.98
N PHE A 77 -0.18 8.08 -1.32
CA PHE A 77 -0.19 6.68 -1.73
C PHE A 77 0.20 5.75 -0.58
N ILE A 78 -0.11 4.47 -0.79
CA ILE A 78 0.19 3.34 0.08
C ILE A 78 1.12 2.40 -0.70
N ASP A 79 2.21 1.97 -0.08
CA ASP A 79 3.08 0.91 -0.60
C ASP A 79 3.07 -0.30 0.32
N VAL A 80 3.05 -1.50 -0.27
CA VAL A 80 3.30 -2.76 0.43
C VAL A 80 4.58 -3.40 -0.08
N HIS A 81 5.45 -3.75 0.85
CA HIS A 81 6.69 -4.49 0.63
C HIS A 81 6.64 -5.82 1.39
N LEU A 82 7.26 -6.86 0.83
CA LEU A 82 7.44 -8.13 1.53
C LEU A 82 8.83 -8.27 2.10
N ARG A 83 8.84 -8.85 3.31
CA ARG A 83 9.83 -8.67 4.35
C ARG A 83 9.91 -7.19 4.74
N SER A 84 9.59 -6.87 6.00
CA SER A 84 9.52 -5.47 6.43
C SER A 84 10.83 -4.75 6.17
N GLU A 85 10.77 -3.49 5.75
CA GLU A 85 11.93 -2.62 5.58
C GLU A 85 12.51 -2.33 6.98
N HIS A 86 11.66 -1.88 7.90
CA HIS A 86 11.97 -1.63 9.31
C HIS A 86 12.08 -2.93 10.11
N MET A 87 12.84 -2.85 11.21
CA MET A 87 12.87 -3.84 12.28
C MET A 87 12.50 -3.17 13.59
N ILE A 88 11.95 -3.91 14.54
CA ILE A 88 11.77 -3.48 15.94
C ILE A 88 12.58 -4.42 16.80
N ASP A 89 13.50 -3.88 17.60
CA ASP A 89 14.37 -4.66 18.49
C ASP A 89 15.10 -5.85 17.81
N GLY A 90 15.49 -5.68 16.54
CA GLY A 90 16.13 -6.73 15.74
C GLY A 90 15.18 -7.78 15.16
N ARG A 91 13.89 -7.75 15.52
CA ARG A 91 12.86 -8.56 14.87
C ARG A 91 12.49 -7.94 13.53
N ARG A 92 12.53 -8.76 12.48
CA ARG A 92 11.97 -8.43 11.16
C ARG A 92 10.64 -9.14 10.97
N PHE A 93 9.75 -8.51 10.22
CA PHE A 93 8.38 -8.96 9.98
C PHE A 93 8.19 -9.43 8.54
N ASP A 94 7.10 -10.12 8.25
CA ASP A 94 6.85 -10.78 6.97
C ASP A 94 6.51 -9.80 5.84
N GLY A 95 6.09 -8.58 6.19
CA GLY A 95 5.87 -7.48 5.26
C GLY A 95 5.69 -6.15 5.97
N GLU A 96 5.52 -5.09 5.20
CA GLU A 96 5.31 -3.74 5.71
C GLU A 96 4.42 -2.94 4.75
N MET A 97 3.39 -2.29 5.29
CA MET A 97 2.50 -1.39 4.58
C MET A 97 2.76 0.04 5.04
N MET A 98 3.24 0.88 4.13
CA MET A 98 3.61 2.28 4.38
C MET A 98 2.63 3.22 3.70
N MET A 99 2.13 4.20 4.43
CA MET A 99 1.20 5.22 3.95
C MET A 99 1.92 6.57 3.96
N TYR A 100 2.08 7.18 2.79
CA TYR A 100 2.84 8.42 2.61
C TYR A 100 1.90 9.61 2.48
N HIS A 101 2.20 10.66 3.25
CA HIS A 101 1.39 11.84 3.34
C HIS A 101 2.22 13.09 3.04
N LEU A 102 1.61 14.04 2.34
CA LEU A 102 2.19 15.34 2.06
C LEU A 102 1.54 16.40 2.96
N GLY A 103 2.36 17.20 3.64
CA GLY A 103 1.86 18.37 4.36
C GLY A 103 1.31 19.42 3.41
N VAL A 104 0.50 20.33 3.94
CA VAL A 104 0.02 21.53 3.23
C VAL A 104 0.55 22.79 3.91
N GLY A 105 0.27 23.97 3.35
CA GLY A 105 0.64 25.26 3.95
C GLY A 105 2.12 25.38 4.32
N ASP A 106 2.43 25.74 5.55
CA ASP A 106 3.81 25.88 6.07
C ASP A 106 4.56 24.54 6.10
N SER A 107 3.83 23.44 6.16
CA SER A 107 4.30 22.05 6.15
C SER A 107 4.34 21.46 4.74
N SER A 108 4.11 22.24 3.69
CA SER A 108 4.08 21.79 2.28
C SER A 108 5.38 21.10 1.80
N HIS A 109 6.49 21.35 2.49
CA HIS A 109 7.78 20.74 2.20
C HIS A 109 8.01 19.43 2.98
N ALA A 110 7.15 19.14 3.97
CA ALA A 110 7.26 17.99 4.84
C ALA A 110 6.50 16.79 4.28
N MET A 111 7.04 15.61 4.53
CA MET A 111 6.40 14.33 4.27
C MET A 111 6.31 13.56 5.58
N ALA A 112 5.15 12.92 5.82
CA ALA A 112 4.96 12.00 6.93
C ALA A 112 4.68 10.60 6.39
N ALA A 113 5.18 9.56 7.07
CA ALA A 113 4.90 8.18 6.73
C ALA A 113 4.41 7.44 7.97
N THR A 114 3.21 6.85 7.89
CA THR A 114 2.75 5.88 8.88
C THR A 114 3.03 4.47 8.33
N SER A 115 3.53 3.58 9.18
CA SER A 115 3.95 2.24 8.76
C SER A 115 3.37 1.16 9.66
N ILE A 116 2.77 0.15 9.02
CA ILE A 116 2.20 -1.03 9.65
C ILE A 116 3.06 -2.24 9.28
N LEU A 117 3.60 -2.92 10.29
CA LEU A 117 4.32 -4.17 10.10
C LEU A 117 3.32 -5.32 9.96
N LEU A 118 3.59 -6.28 9.05
CA LEU A 118 2.72 -7.43 8.81
C LEU A 118 3.33 -8.70 9.42
N ASP A 119 2.59 -9.39 10.27
CA ASP A 119 2.98 -10.66 10.88
C ASP A 119 2.15 -11.81 10.30
N GLY A 120 2.80 -12.75 9.60
CA GLY A 120 2.19 -13.90 8.94
C GLY A 120 1.80 -15.05 9.85
N SER A 121 1.84 -14.86 11.18
CA SER A 121 1.48 -15.86 12.20
C SER A 121 -0.04 -16.13 12.32
N GLY A 122 -0.87 -15.37 11.61
CA GLY A 122 -2.33 -15.49 11.63
C GLY A 122 -2.85 -16.82 11.07
N THR A 123 -3.90 -17.34 11.70
CA THR A 123 -4.62 -18.56 11.25
C THR A 123 -5.75 -18.28 10.26
N ARG A 124 -6.19 -17.02 10.15
CA ARG A 124 -7.24 -16.56 9.25
C ARG A 124 -6.75 -15.39 8.44
N ASP A 125 -7.36 -15.21 7.27
CA ASP A 125 -7.10 -14.06 6.42
C ASP A 125 -7.66 -12.79 7.06
N ASP A 126 -6.90 -11.71 6.95
CA ASP A 126 -7.35 -10.38 7.31
C ASP A 126 -8.24 -9.82 6.19
N PRO A 127 -9.53 -9.55 6.44
CA PRO A 127 -10.45 -9.11 5.40
C PRO A 127 -10.12 -7.72 4.87
N GLN A 128 -9.54 -6.83 5.68
CA GLN A 128 -9.16 -5.50 5.22
C GLN A 128 -7.90 -5.54 4.36
N ILE A 129 -6.98 -6.47 4.58
CA ILE A 129 -5.85 -6.69 3.66
C ILE A 129 -6.31 -7.41 2.39
N GLN A 130 -7.29 -8.32 2.50
CA GLN A 130 -7.78 -9.09 1.36
C GLN A 130 -8.34 -8.20 0.25
N VAL A 131 -9.09 -7.14 0.58
CA VAL A 131 -9.64 -6.24 -0.44
C VAL A 131 -8.55 -5.52 -1.25
N PHE A 132 -7.40 -5.21 -0.64
CA PHE A 132 -6.26 -4.66 -1.37
C PHE A 132 -5.59 -5.71 -2.26
N ILE A 133 -5.41 -6.94 -1.75
CA ILE A 133 -4.88 -8.08 -2.52
C ILE A 133 -5.72 -8.30 -3.78
N ASP A 134 -7.05 -8.29 -3.64
CA ASP A 134 -7.98 -8.51 -4.75
C ASP A 134 -7.80 -7.41 -5.83
N LYS A 135 -7.66 -6.14 -5.41
CA LYS A 135 -7.45 -5.03 -6.35
C LYS A 135 -6.11 -5.08 -7.08
N TRP A 136 -5.03 -5.46 -6.39
CA TRP A 136 -3.76 -5.69 -7.07
C TRP A 136 -3.78 -6.91 -8.00
N GLN A 137 -4.55 -7.95 -7.66
CA GLN A 137 -4.76 -9.08 -8.55
C GLN A 137 -5.50 -8.67 -9.83
N GLU A 138 -6.55 -7.85 -9.72
CA GLU A 138 -7.26 -7.30 -10.88
C GLU A 138 -6.30 -6.56 -11.83
N GLU A 139 -5.35 -5.79 -11.29
CA GLU A 139 -4.33 -5.09 -12.09
C GLU A 139 -3.33 -6.05 -12.75
N VAL A 140 -2.85 -7.07 -12.03
CA VAL A 140 -2.00 -8.12 -12.62
C VAL A 140 -2.71 -8.81 -13.78
N ASP A 141 -3.99 -9.14 -13.61
CA ASP A 141 -4.80 -9.81 -14.63
C ASP A 141 -5.02 -8.87 -15.84
N ARG A 142 -5.30 -7.58 -15.60
CA ARG A 142 -5.46 -6.57 -16.64
C ARG A 142 -4.19 -6.44 -17.49
N VAL A 143 -3.03 -6.34 -16.87
CA VAL A 143 -1.74 -6.22 -17.56
C VAL A 143 -1.41 -7.49 -18.33
N SER A 144 -1.59 -8.66 -17.70
CA SER A 144 -1.31 -9.95 -18.32
C SER A 144 -2.15 -10.17 -19.58
N ASN A 145 -3.45 -9.86 -19.51
CA ASN A 145 -4.36 -9.97 -20.66
C ASN A 145 -3.99 -9.02 -21.81
N ARG A 146 -3.56 -7.80 -21.48
CA ARG A 146 -3.08 -6.82 -22.47
C ARG A 146 -1.84 -7.31 -23.19
N CYS A 147 -0.89 -7.87 -22.43
CA CYS A 147 0.35 -8.41 -22.99
C CYS A 147 0.12 -9.65 -23.86
N GLU A 148 -0.74 -10.56 -23.43
CA GLU A 148 -1.11 -11.73 -24.22
C GLU A 148 -1.82 -11.33 -25.52
N THR A 149 -2.72 -10.35 -25.47
CA THR A 149 -3.38 -9.82 -26.68
C THR A 149 -2.36 -9.26 -27.69
N ARG A 150 -1.36 -8.50 -27.21
CA ARG A 150 -0.30 -7.96 -28.08
C ARG A 150 0.58 -9.07 -28.67
N ARG A 151 0.87 -10.13 -27.92
CA ARG A 151 1.63 -11.29 -28.40
C ARG A 151 0.88 -11.98 -29.55
N ILE A 152 -0.41 -12.25 -29.37
CA ILE A 152 -1.27 -12.86 -30.38
C ILE A 152 -1.36 -11.98 -31.64
N MET A 153 -1.49 -10.66 -31.48
CA MET A 153 -1.53 -9.74 -32.63
C MET A 153 -0.22 -9.76 -33.42
N LYS A 154 0.94 -9.72 -32.75
CA LYS A 154 2.25 -9.83 -33.40
C LYS A 154 2.43 -11.16 -34.12
N GLU A 155 2.03 -12.27 -33.49
CA GLU A 155 2.10 -13.60 -34.12
C GLU A 155 1.20 -13.69 -35.35
N ASN A 156 0.01 -13.08 -35.30
CA ASN A 156 -0.87 -13.03 -36.47
C ASN A 156 -0.31 -12.13 -37.58
N ASP A 157 0.30 -10.99 -37.26
CA ASP A 157 0.96 -10.13 -38.24
C ASP A 157 2.18 -10.83 -38.87
N GLU A 158 3.01 -11.51 -38.07
CA GLU A 158 4.14 -12.32 -38.56
C GLU A 158 3.66 -13.51 -39.41
N LEU A 159 2.54 -14.14 -39.05
CA LEU A 159 1.90 -15.18 -39.85
C LEU A 159 1.31 -14.61 -41.14
N ASP A 160 0.82 -13.37 -41.15
CA ASP A 160 0.29 -12.73 -42.37
C ASP A 160 1.42 -12.22 -43.27
N GLU A 161 2.53 -11.70 -42.74
CA GLU A 161 3.77 -11.42 -43.51
C GLU A 161 4.40 -12.70 -44.05
N GLY A 162 4.48 -13.76 -43.23
CA GLY A 162 4.92 -15.09 -43.65
C GLY A 162 3.98 -15.73 -44.69
N LYS A 163 2.70 -15.34 -44.70
CA LYS A 163 1.74 -15.67 -45.76
C LYS A 163 1.87 -14.75 -46.97
N ILE A 164 2.21 -13.47 -46.86
CA ILE A 164 2.49 -12.60 -48.01
C ILE A 164 3.69 -13.16 -48.81
N TYR A 165 4.70 -13.70 -48.11
CA TYR A 165 5.84 -14.36 -48.76
C TYR A 165 5.52 -15.75 -49.34
N LYS A 166 4.43 -16.39 -48.90
CA LYS A 166 3.96 -17.69 -49.43
C LYS A 166 2.73 -17.59 -50.34
N ARG A 167 2.07 -16.42 -50.43
CA ARG A 167 0.86 -16.16 -51.24
C ARG A 167 1.16 -15.68 -52.66
N SER A 168 2.43 -15.59 -53.05
CA SER A 168 2.82 -15.71 -54.46
C SER A 168 2.68 -17.14 -55.00
N ALA A 169 2.29 -18.12 -54.16
CA ALA A 169 1.94 -19.48 -54.58
C ALA A 169 0.65 -19.98 -53.90
N SER A 170 -0.46 -19.96 -54.65
CA SER A 170 -1.68 -20.78 -54.48
C SER A 170 -2.79 -20.36 -53.48
N SER A 171 -3.83 -19.74 -54.04
CA SER A 171 -5.28 -20.08 -53.97
C SER A 171 -5.96 -20.65 -52.68
N TYR A 172 -6.97 -19.90 -52.22
CA TYR A 172 -8.29 -20.28 -51.65
C TYR A 172 -8.51 -21.03 -50.30
N LYS A 173 -9.50 -20.50 -49.53
CA LYS A 173 -10.59 -21.11 -48.69
C LYS A 173 -10.44 -21.38 -47.16
N ASN A 174 -11.33 -20.71 -46.39
CA ASN A 174 -12.05 -21.09 -45.14
C ASN A 174 -11.24 -21.34 -43.82
N HIS A 175 -11.70 -21.14 -42.57
CA HIS A 175 -12.98 -20.82 -41.91
C HIS A 175 -12.74 -20.34 -40.43
N ASN A 176 -13.72 -19.61 -39.87
CA ASN A 176 -14.29 -19.62 -38.50
C ASN A 176 -13.41 -19.97 -37.27
N ASN A 177 -13.07 -18.97 -36.43
CA ASN A 177 -12.70 -19.18 -35.01
C ASN A 177 -13.06 -18.01 -34.06
N ALA A 178 -13.60 -16.89 -34.56
CA ALA A 178 -13.82 -15.68 -33.75
C ALA A 178 -15.03 -15.76 -32.79
N LYS A 179 -15.98 -16.68 -32.99
CA LYS A 179 -17.20 -16.77 -32.18
C LYS A 179 -17.01 -17.53 -30.85
N ASP A 180 -16.06 -18.45 -30.77
CA ASP A 180 -15.79 -19.23 -29.55
C ASP A 180 -14.94 -18.47 -28.53
N LEU A 181 -14.04 -17.59 -28.98
CA LEU A 181 -13.25 -16.76 -28.06
C LEU A 181 -14.13 -15.72 -27.33
N ALA A 182 -15.12 -15.18 -28.04
CA ALA A 182 -16.07 -14.21 -27.49
C ALA A 182 -17.04 -14.84 -26.46
N SER A 183 -17.35 -16.14 -26.56
CA SER A 183 -18.21 -16.83 -25.59
C SER A 183 -17.45 -17.19 -24.31
N ILE A 184 -16.18 -17.56 -24.42
CA ILE A 184 -15.28 -17.83 -23.28
C ILE A 184 -14.99 -16.55 -22.47
N LEU A 185 -14.70 -15.44 -23.14
CA LEU A 185 -14.51 -14.13 -22.48
C LEU A 185 -15.78 -13.67 -21.74
N LYS A 186 -16.97 -13.90 -22.31
CA LYS A 186 -18.27 -13.57 -21.68
C LYS A 186 -18.66 -14.51 -20.53
N ALA A 187 -18.09 -15.71 -20.46
CA ALA A 187 -18.30 -16.64 -19.35
C ALA A 187 -17.44 -16.25 -18.14
N ASN A 188 -16.19 -15.86 -18.37
CA ASN A 188 -15.29 -15.35 -17.33
C ASN A 188 -15.74 -13.99 -16.77
N ASP A 189 -16.26 -13.09 -17.60
CA ASP A 189 -16.77 -11.78 -17.17
C ASP A 189 -18.00 -11.89 -16.23
N ARG A 190 -18.86 -12.89 -16.47
CA ARG A 190 -20.01 -13.17 -15.57
C ARG A 190 -19.59 -13.79 -14.24
N GLY A 191 -18.58 -14.66 -14.24
CA GLY A 191 -18.02 -15.23 -13.01
C GLY A 191 -17.32 -14.18 -12.14
N LEU A 192 -16.58 -13.25 -12.77
CA LEU A 192 -15.88 -12.16 -12.10
C LEU A 192 -16.83 -11.09 -11.55
N ARG A 193 -17.87 -10.69 -12.31
CA ARG A 193 -18.93 -9.79 -11.83
C ARG A 193 -19.68 -10.35 -10.64
N GLY A 194 -20.00 -11.64 -10.64
CA GLY A 194 -20.64 -12.31 -9.50
C GLY A 194 -19.78 -12.36 -8.24
N ALA A 195 -18.45 -12.43 -8.37
CA ALA A 195 -17.53 -12.33 -7.23
C ALA A 195 -17.41 -10.88 -6.71
N LEU A 196 -17.40 -9.89 -7.61
CA LEU A 196 -17.29 -8.46 -7.30
C LEU A 196 -18.54 -7.90 -6.60
N GLU A 197 -19.74 -8.31 -7.00
CA GLU A 197 -20.99 -7.87 -6.36
C GLU A 197 -21.11 -8.42 -4.93
N ASN A 198 -20.73 -9.68 -4.71
CA ASN A 198 -20.71 -10.29 -3.38
C ASN A 198 -19.69 -9.65 -2.42
N ASN A 199 -18.54 -9.18 -2.94
CA ASN A 199 -17.52 -8.49 -2.15
C ASN A 199 -17.91 -7.04 -1.81
N ARG A 200 -18.60 -6.34 -2.70
CA ARG A 200 -19.14 -4.98 -2.46
C ARG A 200 -20.10 -4.98 -1.27
N ASP A 201 -21.00 -5.95 -1.21
CA ASP A 201 -21.95 -6.10 -0.12
C ASP A 201 -21.28 -6.57 1.19
N ALA A 202 -20.19 -7.33 1.12
CA ALA A 202 -19.43 -7.75 2.30
C ALA A 202 -18.69 -6.57 2.94
N TYR A 203 -18.08 -5.69 2.14
CA TYR A 203 -17.41 -4.47 2.62
C TYR A 203 -18.41 -3.49 3.24
N GLN A 204 -19.53 -3.18 2.55
CA GLN A 204 -20.58 -2.31 3.09
C GLN A 204 -21.26 -2.87 4.35
N ARG A 205 -21.41 -4.20 4.48
CA ARG A 205 -21.93 -4.83 5.72
C ARG A 205 -20.92 -4.79 6.87
N SER A 206 -19.62 -4.91 6.58
CA SER A 206 -18.57 -4.81 7.61
C SER A 206 -18.41 -3.39 8.17
N THR A 207 -18.71 -2.36 7.38
CA THR A 207 -18.59 -0.95 7.79
C THR A 207 -19.86 -0.41 8.47
N MET A 208 -21.01 -1.08 8.33
CA MET A 208 -22.30 -0.63 8.91
C MET A 208 -22.69 -1.30 10.24
N THR A 209 -21.97 -2.31 10.73
CA THR A 209 -22.42 -3.11 11.89
C THR A 209 -22.00 -2.60 13.28
N ASN A 210 -21.27 -1.47 13.38
CA ASN A 210 -20.86 -0.91 14.68
C ASN A 210 -21.46 0.48 14.99
N ALA A 211 -22.71 0.73 14.58
CA ALA A 211 -23.48 1.85 15.10
C ALA A 211 -24.43 1.36 16.21
N THR A 212 -23.88 0.96 17.35
CA THR A 212 -24.63 0.92 18.61
C THR A 212 -24.13 2.05 19.49
N SER A 213 -25.04 2.96 19.84
CA SER A 213 -24.81 4.05 20.78
C SER A 213 -24.33 3.47 22.11
N SER A 214 -23.04 3.59 22.37
CA SER A 214 -22.40 3.18 23.61
C SER A 214 -21.70 4.40 24.20
N THR A 215 -22.08 4.73 25.43
CA THR A 215 -21.57 5.84 26.23
C THR A 215 -20.27 5.50 26.98
N ASP A 216 -19.53 4.46 26.57
CA ASP A 216 -18.22 4.12 27.15
C ASP A 216 -17.11 4.91 26.44
N THR A 217 -16.45 5.81 27.18
CA THR A 217 -15.34 6.67 26.71
C THR A 217 -14.04 5.92 26.40
N ARG A 218 -14.09 4.59 26.25
CA ARG A 218 -12.96 3.70 25.92
C ARG A 218 -13.10 3.01 24.56
N ILE A 219 -14.05 3.43 23.73
CA ILE A 219 -14.16 2.94 22.35
C ILE A 219 -13.14 3.70 21.49
N PRO A 220 -12.20 3.02 20.80
CA PRO A 220 -11.30 3.69 19.86
C PRO A 220 -12.14 4.46 18.85
N ARG A 221 -11.85 5.75 18.64
CA ARG A 221 -12.54 6.54 17.61
C ARG A 221 -12.47 5.75 16.29
N ASN A 222 -13.59 5.62 15.59
CA ASN A 222 -13.60 5.02 14.26
C ASN A 222 -12.62 5.82 13.38
N LYS A 223 -11.51 5.19 12.99
CA LYS A 223 -10.49 5.83 12.15
C LYS A 223 -11.03 5.93 10.73
N MET A 224 -10.79 7.07 10.08
CA MET A 224 -11.12 7.24 8.66
C MET A 224 -10.35 6.24 7.81
N PHE A 225 -10.94 5.80 6.68
CA PHE A 225 -10.23 5.03 5.67
C PHE A 225 -8.93 5.72 5.21
N PRO A 226 -7.80 5.03 4.98
CA PRO A 226 -7.51 3.61 5.23
C PRO A 226 -7.01 3.32 6.66
N TYR A 227 -7.01 4.30 7.54
CA TYR A 227 -6.37 4.26 8.87
C TYR A 227 -7.03 3.31 9.86
N GLN A 228 -8.21 2.75 9.56
CA GLN A 228 -8.72 1.58 10.29
C GLN A 228 -7.78 0.35 10.22
N LEU A 229 -6.80 0.36 9.30
CA LEU A 229 -5.77 -0.67 9.23
C LEU A 229 -4.76 -0.58 10.38
N TRP A 230 -4.62 0.57 11.06
CA TRP A 230 -3.66 0.75 12.14
C TRP A 230 -4.02 -0.11 13.36
N PRO A 231 -3.15 -1.05 13.76
CA PRO A 231 -3.47 -2.01 14.83
C PRO A 231 -3.53 -1.36 16.22
N THR A 232 -2.83 -0.25 16.39
CA THR A 232 -2.66 0.47 17.65
C THR A 232 -2.63 1.98 17.40
N ILE A 233 -2.49 2.77 18.46
CA ILE A 233 -2.23 4.21 18.44
C ILE A 233 -0.81 4.54 18.91
N TYR A 234 -0.07 3.54 19.41
CA TYR A 234 1.31 3.63 19.87
C TYR A 234 2.28 3.39 18.72
N TYR A 235 3.44 4.03 18.76
CA TYR A 235 4.37 3.96 17.64
C TYR A 235 5.78 4.37 18.03
N TYR A 236 6.73 3.91 17.24
CA TYR A 236 8.06 4.49 17.16
C TYR A 236 8.04 5.70 16.23
N ARG A 237 8.66 6.80 16.65
CA ARG A 237 8.87 7.98 15.82
C ARG A 237 10.36 8.24 15.61
N TYR A 238 10.70 8.65 14.40
CA TYR A 238 12.02 9.19 14.07
C TYR A 238 11.90 10.05 12.80
N SER A 239 12.89 10.91 12.53
CA SER A 239 12.98 11.54 11.20
C SER A 239 14.00 10.80 10.34
N GLY A 240 13.59 10.41 9.15
CA GLY A 240 14.38 9.62 8.21
C GLY A 240 14.28 10.17 6.79
N SER A 241 14.42 9.29 5.80
CA SER A 241 14.34 9.60 4.37
C SER A 241 13.28 8.76 3.67
N ILE A 242 12.93 9.13 2.43
CA ILE A 242 12.11 8.27 1.57
C ILE A 242 12.87 6.96 1.25
N PRO A 243 12.21 5.79 1.26
CA PRO A 243 12.86 4.51 1.00
C PRO A 243 13.00 4.15 -0.50
N PHE A 244 12.73 5.10 -1.39
CA PHE A 244 12.84 4.95 -2.84
C PHE A 244 13.46 6.22 -3.45
N PRO A 245 14.18 6.10 -4.59
CA PRO A 245 14.81 7.25 -5.24
C PRO A 245 13.83 8.41 -5.49
N PRO A 246 14.22 9.68 -5.24
CA PRO A 246 15.59 10.18 -5.05
C PRO A 246 16.17 10.09 -3.63
N CYS A 247 15.55 9.34 -2.70
CA CYS A 247 16.08 9.09 -1.33
C CYS A 247 16.44 10.34 -0.52
N SER A 248 15.96 11.53 -0.92
CA SER A 248 16.51 12.83 -0.46
C SER A 248 15.54 13.71 0.32
N LYS A 249 14.25 13.37 0.37
CA LYS A 249 13.28 14.11 1.19
C LYS A 249 13.28 13.59 2.61
N ALA A 250 13.28 14.52 3.57
CA ALA A 250 13.08 14.22 4.98
C ALA A 250 11.65 13.70 5.18
N VAL A 251 11.53 12.59 5.92
CA VAL A 251 10.25 11.95 6.25
C VAL A 251 10.10 11.83 7.75
N HIS A 252 8.96 12.28 8.28
CA HIS A 252 8.56 12.04 9.66
C HIS A 252 7.91 10.65 9.75
N TRP A 253 8.65 9.68 10.26
CA TRP A 253 8.19 8.30 10.38
C TRP A 253 7.38 8.09 11.66
N ARG A 254 6.34 7.27 11.54
CA ARG A 254 5.50 6.75 12.61
C ARG A 254 5.27 5.27 12.34
N VAL A 255 6.06 4.41 12.95
CA VAL A 255 5.99 2.95 12.77
C VAL A 255 5.23 2.36 13.95
N PHE A 256 4.04 1.80 13.70
CA PHE A 256 3.21 1.21 14.76
C PHE A 256 3.96 0.08 15.46
N ASP A 257 3.87 0.04 16.78
CA ASP A 257 4.64 -0.88 17.63
C ASP A 257 4.05 -2.30 17.66
N GLU A 258 2.76 -2.44 17.37
CA GLU A 258 2.10 -3.71 17.14
C GLU A 258 2.03 -4.04 15.64
N PRO A 259 2.36 -5.28 15.23
CA PRO A 259 2.14 -5.72 13.87
C PRO A 259 0.66 -6.03 13.62
N ARG A 260 0.22 -5.84 12.38
CA ARG A 260 -1.06 -6.38 11.91
C ARG A 260 -0.89 -7.85 11.54
N VAL A 261 -1.65 -8.71 12.24
CA VAL A 261 -1.61 -10.15 12.03
C VAL A 261 -2.40 -10.52 10.77
N VAL A 262 -1.75 -11.18 9.83
CA VAL A 262 -2.32 -11.67 8.57
C VAL A 262 -2.02 -13.16 8.40
N SER A 263 -2.73 -13.85 7.51
CA SER A 263 -2.43 -15.25 7.28
C SER A 263 -1.14 -15.44 6.48
N LYS A 264 -0.45 -16.56 6.72
CA LYS A 264 0.66 -17.00 5.88
C LYS A 264 0.26 -17.16 4.40
N ARG A 265 -1.02 -17.42 4.12
CA ARG A 265 -1.55 -17.47 2.75
C ARG A 265 -1.52 -16.09 2.10
N GLN A 266 -1.95 -15.05 2.81
CA GLN A 266 -1.93 -13.67 2.30
C GLN A 266 -0.50 -13.18 2.06
N ILE A 267 0.45 -13.45 2.95
CA ILE A 267 1.88 -13.14 2.72
C ILE A 267 2.37 -13.79 1.42
N LYS A 268 2.08 -15.07 1.20
CA LYS A 268 2.46 -15.75 -0.06
C LYS A 268 1.78 -15.13 -1.28
N TRP A 269 0.54 -14.65 -1.14
CA TRP A 269 -0.20 -14.03 -2.24
C TRP A 269 0.39 -12.68 -2.63
N LEU A 270 0.67 -11.83 -1.65
CA LEU A 270 1.39 -10.57 -1.85
C LEU A 270 2.72 -10.79 -2.57
N GLY A 271 3.44 -11.86 -2.22
CA GLY A 271 4.73 -12.17 -2.84
C GLY A 271 4.62 -12.61 -4.29
N ARG A 272 3.54 -13.31 -4.63
CA ARG A 272 3.21 -13.64 -6.03
C ARG A 272 2.88 -12.38 -6.82
N LEU A 273 2.04 -11.50 -6.28
CA LEU A 273 1.67 -10.25 -6.93
C LEU A 273 2.90 -9.38 -7.22
N LEU A 274 3.81 -9.24 -6.26
CA LEU A 274 5.07 -8.52 -6.44
C LEU A 274 5.95 -9.13 -7.55
N GLY A 275 6.04 -10.46 -7.60
CA GLY A 275 6.79 -11.17 -8.64
C GLY A 275 6.14 -11.14 -10.03
N SER A 276 4.87 -10.75 -10.11
CA SER A 276 4.10 -10.67 -11.35
C SER A 276 4.18 -9.32 -12.04
N TYR A 277 5.02 -8.39 -11.57
CA TYR A 277 5.23 -7.12 -12.27
C TYR A 277 5.74 -7.37 -13.69
N VAL A 278 5.02 -6.79 -14.65
CA VAL A 278 5.36 -6.78 -16.08
C VAL A 278 5.29 -5.34 -16.55
N ASN A 279 6.34 -4.91 -17.27
CA ASN A 279 6.34 -3.60 -17.90
C ASN A 279 5.35 -3.60 -19.05
N GLU A 280 4.29 -2.79 -18.93
CA GLU A 280 3.18 -2.77 -19.89
C GLU A 280 3.60 -2.33 -21.31
N THR A 281 4.78 -1.75 -21.50
CA THR A 281 5.23 -1.25 -22.80
C THR A 281 5.83 -2.38 -23.63
N ASN A 282 6.77 -3.13 -23.05
CA ASN A 282 7.49 -4.21 -23.73
C ASN A 282 6.98 -5.63 -23.36
N CYS A 283 6.12 -5.74 -22.34
CA CYS A 283 5.61 -7.00 -21.80
C CYS A 283 6.68 -7.92 -21.22
N GLU A 284 7.78 -7.34 -20.74
CA GLU A 284 8.84 -8.07 -20.05
C GLU A 284 8.64 -8.05 -18.54
N ASN A 285 8.96 -9.17 -17.87
CA ASN A 285 8.98 -9.21 -16.42
C ASN A 285 10.24 -8.48 -15.92
N GLU A 286 10.03 -7.29 -15.38
CA GLU A 286 11.05 -6.41 -14.83
C GLU A 286 10.91 -6.30 -13.29
N SER A 287 10.37 -7.35 -12.66
CA SER A 287 10.21 -7.37 -11.20
C SER A 287 11.57 -7.37 -10.51
N ASN A 288 11.76 -6.45 -9.57
CA ASN A 288 12.98 -6.29 -8.77
C ASN A 288 12.78 -6.87 -7.36
N VAL A 289 12.13 -8.03 -7.30
CA VAL A 289 11.87 -8.78 -6.08
C VAL A 289 12.45 -10.20 -6.20
N SER A 290 12.60 -10.88 -5.08
CA SER A 290 13.01 -12.29 -5.08
C SER A 290 12.01 -13.16 -5.85
N LYS A 291 12.43 -13.78 -6.96
CA LYS A 291 11.56 -14.66 -7.78
C LYS A 291 10.91 -15.81 -7.00
N LYS A 292 11.51 -16.23 -5.87
CA LYS A 292 11.00 -17.32 -5.03
C LYS A 292 9.96 -16.87 -4.01
N THR A 293 10.12 -15.64 -3.49
CA THR A 293 9.42 -15.21 -2.26
C THR A 293 8.65 -13.90 -2.42
N GLY A 294 8.95 -13.10 -3.44
CA GLY A 294 8.44 -11.74 -3.62
C GLY A 294 9.09 -10.72 -2.68
N GLU A 295 10.08 -11.11 -1.88
CA GLU A 295 10.76 -10.20 -0.95
C GLU A 295 11.59 -9.15 -1.70
N ALA A 296 11.45 -7.89 -1.29
CA ALA A 296 12.25 -6.76 -1.76
C ALA A 296 12.39 -5.77 -0.61
N PHE A 297 13.41 -6.02 0.22
CA PHE A 297 13.76 -5.16 1.35
C PHE A 297 15.20 -4.68 1.20
N ARG A 298 15.45 -3.43 1.58
CA ARG A 298 16.78 -2.82 1.50
C ARG A 298 17.61 -3.14 2.75
N PRO A 299 18.95 -3.23 2.62
CA PRO A 299 19.82 -3.37 3.78
C PRO A 299 19.58 -2.21 4.76
N LEU A 300 19.60 -2.54 6.06
CA LEU A 300 19.56 -1.52 7.10
C LEU A 300 20.70 -0.53 6.87
N GLN A 301 20.35 0.75 6.88
CA GLN A 301 21.33 1.78 6.64
C GLN A 301 22.05 2.11 7.95
N LYS A 302 23.39 2.02 7.94
CA LYS A 302 24.23 2.45 9.06
C LYS A 302 24.49 3.95 8.92
N SER A 303 24.27 4.71 9.98
CA SER A 303 24.60 6.13 10.01
C SER A 303 26.03 6.32 10.52
N THR A 304 26.94 6.65 9.60
CA THR A 304 28.33 6.99 9.92
C THR A 304 28.78 8.19 9.09
N VAL A 305 29.05 9.31 9.75
CA VAL A 305 29.82 10.44 9.22
C VAL A 305 30.82 10.84 10.30
N GLY A 306 32.13 10.68 10.02
CA GLY A 306 33.24 11.18 10.83
C GLY A 306 33.30 10.68 12.28
N SER A 307 33.96 9.53 12.53
CA SER A 307 34.37 9.02 13.86
C SER A 307 33.32 8.89 14.99
N SER A 308 32.09 9.37 14.82
CA SER A 308 30.97 9.20 15.74
C SER A 308 29.86 8.41 15.06
N ASN A 309 29.47 7.28 15.65
CA ASN A 309 28.27 6.54 15.25
C ASN A 309 27.06 7.40 15.61
N PHE A 310 26.37 7.96 14.61
CA PHE A 310 25.11 8.66 14.87
C PHE A 310 24.03 7.58 15.00
N VAL A 311 23.46 7.40 16.18
CA VAL A 311 22.28 6.53 16.33
C VAL A 311 21.08 7.37 15.89
N ASN A 312 20.17 6.81 15.09
CA ASN A 312 18.91 7.50 14.81
C ASN A 312 18.22 7.78 16.13
N GLN A 313 17.78 9.03 16.31
CA GLN A 313 16.96 9.45 17.44
C GLN A 313 15.57 8.84 17.27
N VAL A 314 15.27 7.83 18.07
CA VAL A 314 14.05 7.03 18.00
C VAL A 314 13.37 7.09 19.36
N ALA A 315 12.16 7.63 19.39
CA ALA A 315 11.31 7.61 20.57
C ALA A 315 10.19 6.58 20.38
N HIS A 316 9.81 5.89 21.45
CA HIS A 316 8.64 5.00 21.48
C HIS A 316 7.53 5.69 22.28
N CYS A 317 6.47 6.07 21.58
CA CYS A 317 5.30 6.69 22.17
C CYS A 317 4.31 5.61 22.63
N GLN A 318 4.22 5.46 23.95
CA GLN A 318 3.57 4.37 24.68
C GLN A 318 2.33 4.86 25.44
N PRO A 319 1.53 3.95 26.05
CA PRO A 319 0.36 4.35 26.84
C PRO A 319 0.61 5.46 27.87
N ILE A 320 1.78 5.46 28.52
CA ILE A 320 2.14 6.45 29.55
C ILE A 320 2.22 7.87 28.97
N ASP A 321 2.67 8.00 27.73
CA ASP A 321 2.87 9.30 27.06
C ASP A 321 1.55 9.95 26.63
N PHE A 322 0.53 9.13 26.38
CA PHE A 322 -0.80 9.59 25.96
C PHE A 322 -1.82 9.67 27.11
N SER A 323 -1.42 9.32 28.33
CA SER A 323 -2.31 9.18 29.49
C SER A 323 -2.89 10.49 30.06
N LEU A 324 -2.58 11.65 29.47
CA LEU A 324 -2.91 12.96 30.04
C LEU A 324 -3.64 13.97 29.15
N LYS A 325 -4.08 13.64 27.93
CA LYS A 325 -4.85 14.59 27.10
C LYS A 325 -6.01 13.92 26.35
N VAL A 326 -7.09 13.68 27.08
CA VAL A 326 -8.42 13.44 26.51
C VAL A 326 -8.90 14.75 25.88
N HIS A 327 -8.74 14.90 24.56
CA HIS A 327 -9.43 15.98 23.86
C HIS A 327 -10.92 15.65 23.72
N PRO A 328 -11.83 16.61 23.98
CA PRO A 328 -13.26 16.41 23.79
C PRO A 328 -13.59 16.15 22.31
N PRO A 329 -14.71 15.45 22.03
CA PRO A 329 -15.03 14.87 20.73
C PRO A 329 -15.24 15.86 19.57
N ASP A 330 -15.31 17.17 19.82
CA ASP A 330 -15.82 18.16 18.86
C ASP A 330 -14.76 19.08 18.21
N GLU A 331 -13.47 18.83 18.39
CA GLU A 331 -12.39 19.63 17.76
C GLU A 331 -11.53 18.79 16.79
N ALA A 332 -12.07 18.43 15.62
CA ALA A 332 -11.35 17.79 14.50
C ALA A 332 -11.73 18.35 13.11
#